data_AF-A0A1X0SCE2-F1
#
_entry.id   AF-A0A1X0SCE2-F1
#
_cell.length_a   1.000
_cell.length_b   1.000
_cell.length_c   1.000
_cell.angle_alpha   90.00
_cell.angle_beta   90.00
_cell.angle_gamma   90.00
#
_symmetry.space_group_name_H-M   'P 1'
#
loop_
_entity.id
_entity.type
_entity.pdbx_description
1 polymer ?
#
loop_
_entity_poly.entity_id
_entity_poly.type
_entity_poly.pdbx_seq_one_letter_code
_entity_poly.pdbx_strand_id
1 'polypeptide(L)' 'EEEKQIKEEYKTWKKNARFLYDLVVTKSLEWPSLTCQWFPDVENRPDKNYKTQRLLLGTHT' A
#
# COMPACT_ATOMS: atom_id res chain seq x y z
N GLU A 1 -11.45 -10.60 22.38
CA GLU A 1 -12.34 -9.76 21.56
C GLU A 1 -11.65 -9.01 20.41
N GLU A 2 -10.75 -8.08 20.70
CA GLU A 2 -10.37 -7.00 19.76
C GLU A 2 -9.71 -7.48 18.45
N GLU A 3 -8.74 -8.40 18.50
CA GLU A 3 -8.13 -8.94 17.27
C GLU A 3 -9.13 -9.61 16.33
N LYS A 4 -10.15 -10.28 16.90
CA LYS A 4 -11.18 -10.95 16.12
C LYS A 4 -12.02 -9.91 15.39
N GLN A 5 -12.39 -8.83 16.08
CA GLN A 5 -13.10 -7.70 15.50
C GLN A 5 -12.30 -7.03 14.38
N ILE A 6 -11.01 -6.73 14.62
CA ILE A 6 -10.10 -6.16 13.60
C ILE A 6 -10.07 -7.03 12.33
N LYS A 7 -9.98 -8.36 12.49
CA LYS A 7 -9.98 -9.30 11.36
C LYS A 7 -11.31 -9.32 10.60
N GLU A 8 -12.44 -9.20 11.29
CA GLU A 8 -13.78 -9.15 10.67
C GLU A 8 -14.02 -7.83 9.92
N GLU A 9 -13.61 -6.70 10.50
CA GLU A 9 -13.66 -5.39 9.87
C GLU A 9 -12.77 -5.33 8.63
N TYR A 10 -11.53 -5.82 8.73
CA TYR A 10 -10.61 -5.90 7.57
C TYR A 10 -11.20 -6.74 6.43
N LYS A 11 -11.84 -7.87 6.73
CA LYS A 11 -12.52 -8.71 5.72
C LYS A 11 -13.66 -7.94 5.04
N THR A 12 -14.44 -7.20 5.80
CA THR A 12 -15.56 -6.41 5.28
C THR A 12 -15.04 -5.26 4.41
N TRP A 13 -14.04 -4.52 4.89
CA TRP A 13 -13.36 -3.49 4.11
C TRP A 13 -12.80 -4.05 2.81
N LYS A 14 -12.10 -5.19 2.83
CA LYS A 14 -11.49 -5.81 1.65
C LYS A 14 -12.52 -6.21 0.60
N LYS A 15 -13.70 -6.72 1.01
CA LYS A 15 -14.81 -7.02 0.08
C LYS A 15 -15.32 -5.76 -0.61
N ASN A 16 -15.34 -4.64 0.10
CA ASN A 16 -15.86 -3.37 -0.40
C ASN A 16 -14.81 -2.52 -1.13
N ALA A 17 -13.51 -2.79 -0.95
CA ALA A 17 -12.42 -1.96 -1.46
C ALA A 17 -12.51 -1.67 -2.97
N ARG A 18 -12.99 -2.64 -3.78
CA ARG A 18 -13.20 -2.47 -5.23
C ARG A 18 -14.20 -1.37 -5.60
N PHE A 19 -15.07 -1.00 -4.68
CA PHE A 19 -16.07 0.05 -4.86
C PHE A 19 -15.61 1.39 -4.27
N LEU A 20 -14.57 1.38 -3.43
CA LEU A 20 -14.11 2.55 -2.66
C LEU A 20 -12.87 3.20 -3.26
N TYR A 21 -12.03 2.44 -3.97
CA TYR A 21 -10.73 2.89 -4.44
C TYR A 21 -10.49 2.46 -5.89
N ASP A 22 -9.91 3.34 -6.69
CA ASP A 22 -9.44 3.00 -8.03
C ASP A 22 -8.18 2.12 -7.99
N LEU A 23 -7.35 2.27 -6.95
CA LEU A 23 -6.11 1.51 -6.75
C LEU A 23 -5.82 1.30 -5.25
N VAL A 24 -5.52 0.06 -4.88
CA VAL A 24 -4.97 -0.29 -3.57
C VAL A 24 -3.77 -1.20 -3.78
N VAL A 25 -2.62 -0.82 -3.24
CA VAL A 25 -1.40 -1.63 -3.25
C VAL A 25 -1.09 -2.03 -1.81
N THR A 26 -0.95 -3.33 -1.56
CA THR A 26 -0.62 -3.86 -0.23
C THR A 26 0.66 -4.69 -0.33
N LYS A 27 1.63 -4.38 0.52
CA LYS A 27 2.91 -5.09 0.61
C LYS A 27 3.22 -5.37 2.08
N SER A 28 3.46 -6.63 2.42
CA SER A 28 4.03 -6.99 3.71
C SER A 28 5.53 -6.75 3.67
N LEU A 29 6.00 -5.84 4.52
CA LEU A 29 7.43 -5.59 4.74
C LEU A 29 7.99 -6.62 5.72
N GLU A 30 9.28 -6.92 5.61
CA GLU A 30 9.98 -7.80 6.56
C GLU A 30 10.10 -7.15 7.95
N TRP A 31 10.45 -5.87 7.97
CA TRP A 31 10.53 -5.04 9.17
C TRP A 31 9.57 -3.86 9.07
N PRO A 32 8.99 -3.40 10.19
CA PRO A 32 8.16 -2.21 10.19
C PRO A 32 8.99 -0.99 9.76
N SER A 33 8.34 -0.10 9.03
CA SER A 33 8.92 1.16 8.62
C SER A 33 8.33 2.30 9.44
N LEU A 34 9.19 3.11 10.07
CA LEU A 34 8.78 4.32 10.80
C LEU A 34 8.76 5.58 9.91
N THR A 35 9.10 5.45 8.63
CA THR A 35 9.07 6.55 7.66
C THR A 35 8.51 6.08 6.33
N CYS A 36 7.77 6.94 5.64
CA CYS A 36 7.18 6.66 4.33
C CYS A 36 7.15 7.97 3.54
N GLN A 37 7.94 8.05 2.47
CA GLN A 37 8.04 9.27 1.67
C GLN A 37 8.16 8.94 0.17
N TRP A 38 7.31 9.55 -0.64
CA TRP A 38 7.46 9.50 -2.10
C TRP A 38 8.67 10.31 -2.54
N PHE A 39 9.43 9.78 -3.50
CA PHE A 39 10.37 10.61 -4.24
C PHE A 39 9.62 11.52 -5.23
N PRO A 40 10.20 12.68 -5.61
CA PRO A 40 9.53 13.63 -6.51
C PRO A 40 9.47 13.16 -7.96
N ASP A 41 10.29 12.18 -8.37
CA ASP A 41 10.32 11.66 -9.73
C ASP A 41 9.19 10.66 -10.00
N VAL A 42 8.58 10.82 -11.18
CA VAL A 42 7.62 9.87 -11.74
C VAL A 42 8.14 9.47 -13.13
N GLU A 43 8.50 8.21 -13.29
CA GLU A 43 8.95 7.67 -14.57
C GLU A 43 7.73 7.28 -15.42
N ASN A 44 7.43 8.08 -16.44
CA ASN A 44 6.44 7.71 -17.45
C ASN A 44 7.09 6.76 -18.47
N ARG A 45 6.45 5.63 -18.73
CA ARG A 45 6.90 4.66 -19.73
C ARG A 45 5.91 4.65 -20.90
N PRO A 46 6.18 5.37 -22.02
CA PRO A 46 5.21 5.56 -23.10
C PRO A 46 4.77 4.25 -23.78
N ASP A 47 5.63 3.24 -23.72
CA ASP A 47 5.40 1.89 -24.23
C ASP A 47 4.60 1.01 -23.27
N LYS A 48 4.30 1.49 -22.05
CA LYS A 48 3.65 0.69 -21.00
C LYS A 48 2.48 1.42 -20.35
N ASN A 49 1.47 0.66 -19.93
CA ASN A 49 0.28 1.19 -19.28
C ASN A 49 0.47 1.42 -17.76
N TYR A 50 1.68 1.76 -17.32
CA TYR A 50 1.97 2.06 -15.92
C TYR A 50 3.05 3.13 -15.78
N LYS A 51 3.09 3.76 -14.61
CA LYS A 51 4.16 4.68 -14.21
C LYS A 51 4.98 4.03 -13.11
N THR A 52 6.29 4.26 -13.12
CA THR A 52 7.14 3.88 -11.99
C THR A 52 7.23 5.05 -11.03
N GLN A 53 6.98 4.79 -9.75
CA GLN A 53 7.19 5.74 -8.66
C GLN A 53 8.05 5.06 -7.60
N ARG A 54 8.89 5.85 -6.92
CA ARG A 54 9.78 5.34 -5.87
C ARG A 54 9.30 5.82 -4.51
N LEU A 55 9.31 4.90 -3.54
CA LEU A 55 8.94 5.17 -2.16
C LEU A 55 10.16 4.90 -1.26
N LEU A 56 10.54 5.88 -0.45
CA LEU A 56 11.51 5.72 0.63
C LEU A 56 10.79 5.11 1.83
N LEU A 57 11.29 3.95 2.26
CA LEU A 57 10.89 3.27 3.49
C LEU A 57 12.17 3.05 4.32
N GLY A 58 12.08 3.27 5.63
CA GLY A 58 13.14 2.90 6.57
C GLY A 58 12.98 1.46 7.08
N THR A 59 14.02 0.94 7.70
CA THR A 59 13.99 -0.30 8.50
C THR A 59 14.26 0.06 9.95
N HIS A 60 13.46 -0.46 10.89
CA HIS A 60 13.70 -0.31 12.32
C HIS A 60 14.27 -1.62 12.88
N THR A 61 15.60 -1.68 13.01
CA THR A 61 16.34 -2.75 13.68
C THR A 61 16.73 -2.33 15.08
#